data_AF-J7L9R6-F1
#
_entry.id   AF-J7L9R6-F1
#
_cell.length_a   1.000
_cell.length_b   1.000
_cell.length_c   1.000
_cell.angle_alpha   90.00
_cell.angle_beta   90.00
_cell.angle_gamma   90.00
#
_symmetry.space_group_name_H-M   'P 1'
#
loop_
_entity.id
_entity.type
_entity.pdbx_description
1 polymer ?
#
loop_
_entity_poly.entity_id
_entity_poly.type
_entity_poly.pdbx_seq_one_letter_code
_entity_poly.pdbx_strand_id
1 'polypeptide(L)'
;MRIIGTVAFSYVRAVYRGDHPLDREHRSNTNGDGERALEMADEMLGTWVRVLLTREEVLGITLPWHLSEGGGFALVPKTGTTVGEAAELVRSDPEAMERENPVCAEKLDLFRRSPHSPIYLSTSPIPHPDYADLRVRSGLIHLDGLHRSVAWALSDRLAPGERTEAFVAGVPESSSEQGPPPPRPDTDRTGGPRP
;
A
#
# COMPACT_ATOMS: atom_id res chain seq x y z
N MET A 1 0.08 -6.04 -10.94
CA MET A 1 -0.76 -4.85 -10.68
C MET A 1 -1.19 -4.34 -12.04
N ARG A 2 -2.43 -3.87 -12.20
CA ARG A 2 -2.89 -3.35 -13.51
C ARG A 2 -2.86 -1.84 -13.52
N ILE A 3 -1.98 -1.25 -14.32
CA ILE A 3 -1.94 0.20 -14.55
C ILE A 3 -3.12 0.59 -15.45
N ILE A 4 -3.90 1.57 -15.01
CA ILE A 4 -5.02 2.14 -15.78
C ILE A 4 -4.54 3.35 -16.59
N GLY A 5 -3.70 4.19 -16.00
CA GLY A 5 -3.09 5.32 -16.68
C GLY A 5 -2.46 6.32 -15.72
N THR A 6 -1.69 7.25 -16.27
CA THR A 6 -1.14 8.39 -15.54
C THR A 6 -2.26 9.36 -15.15
N VAL A 7 -2.16 9.95 -13.97
CA VAL A 7 -3.09 10.98 -13.46
C VAL A 7 -2.30 12.17 -12.93
N ALA A 8 -2.91 13.35 -12.99
CA ALA A 8 -2.32 14.55 -12.38
C ALA A 8 -2.47 14.48 -10.85
N PHE A 9 -1.48 14.98 -10.10
CA PHE A 9 -1.56 15.06 -8.64
C PHE A 9 -2.76 15.86 -8.14
N SER A 10 -3.15 16.92 -8.87
CA SER A 10 -4.35 17.71 -8.55
C SER A 10 -5.63 16.86 -8.52
N TYR A 11 -5.72 15.83 -9.37
CA TYR A 11 -6.81 14.87 -9.36
C TYR A 11 -6.72 13.93 -8.15
N VAL A 12 -5.53 13.39 -7.86
CA VAL A 12 -5.29 12.53 -6.69
C VAL A 12 -5.69 13.26 -5.39
N ARG A 13 -5.24 14.49 -5.23
CA ARG A 13 -5.57 15.34 -4.08
C ARG A 13 -7.07 15.66 -3.98
N ALA A 14 -7.74 15.89 -5.12
CA ALA A 14 -9.18 16.12 -5.13
C ALA A 14 -9.96 14.88 -4.67
N VAL A 15 -9.57 13.68 -5.12
CA VAL A 15 -10.17 12.42 -4.66
C VAL A 15 -9.89 12.20 -3.17
N TYR A 16 -8.63 12.42 -2.73
CA TYR A 16 -8.24 12.29 -1.33
C TYR A 16 -9.13 13.13 -0.41
N ARG A 17 -9.31 14.41 -0.72
CA ARG A 17 -10.14 15.33 0.08
C ARG A 17 -11.62 14.96 0.08
N GLY A 18 -12.12 14.34 -1.00
CA GLY A 18 -13.48 13.81 -1.06
C GLY A 18 -13.71 12.67 -0.08
N ASP A 19 -12.71 11.80 0.09
CA ASP A 19 -12.73 10.68 1.03
C ASP A 19 -12.41 11.10 2.48
N HIS A 20 -11.68 12.22 2.64
CA HIS A 20 -11.11 12.69 3.90
C HIS A 20 -11.48 14.16 4.19
N PRO A 21 -12.77 14.47 4.46
CA PRO A 21 -13.17 15.83 4.83
C PRO A 21 -12.37 16.33 6.05
N LEU A 22 -11.68 17.46 5.90
CA LEU A 22 -10.85 18.07 6.95
C LEU A 22 -11.68 18.56 8.15
N ASP A 23 -12.96 18.84 7.92
CA ASP A 23 -13.94 19.31 8.88
C ASP A 23 -14.73 18.17 9.55
N ARG A 24 -14.37 16.90 9.31
CA ARG A 24 -15.01 15.78 10.00
C ARG A 24 -14.82 15.93 11.51
N GLU A 25 -15.94 16.03 12.24
CA GLU A 25 -15.99 15.97 13.70
C GLU A 25 -15.51 14.59 14.19
N HIS A 26 -14.20 14.40 14.25
CA HIS A 26 -13.58 13.26 14.88
C HIS A 26 -12.36 13.75 15.66
N ARG A 27 -12.32 13.43 16.96
CA ARG A 27 -11.27 13.84 17.91
C ARG A 27 -9.83 13.49 17.48
N SER A 28 -9.69 12.57 16.53
CA SER A 28 -8.41 12.07 15.99
C SER A 28 -8.31 12.26 14.47
N ASN A 29 -8.83 13.37 13.93
CA ASN A 29 -8.73 13.69 12.52
C ASN A 29 -7.28 14.05 12.13
N THR A 30 -6.56 13.08 11.58
CA THR A 30 -5.18 13.21 11.09
C THR A 30 -5.12 13.36 9.56
N ASN A 31 -6.22 13.78 8.91
CA ASN A 31 -6.29 13.88 7.45
C ASN A 31 -5.26 14.88 6.88
N GLY A 32 -4.83 15.87 7.67
CA GLY A 32 -3.75 16.79 7.29
C GLY A 32 -2.39 16.10 7.14
N ASP A 33 -2.10 15.08 7.96
CA ASP A 33 -0.84 14.33 7.87
C ASP A 33 -0.80 13.46 6.61
N GLY A 34 -1.94 12.83 6.28
CA GLY A 34 -2.07 12.06 5.04
C GLY A 34 -1.93 12.95 3.80
N GLU A 35 -2.59 14.12 3.77
CA GLU A 35 -2.41 15.06 2.66
C GLU A 35 -0.94 15.52 2.52
N ARG A 36 -0.27 15.80 3.64
CA ARG A 36 1.16 16.17 3.62
C ARG A 36 2.05 15.04 3.10
N ALA A 37 1.75 13.78 3.44
CA ALA A 37 2.47 12.62 2.89
C ALA A 37 2.30 12.51 1.38
N LEU A 38 1.10 12.79 0.87
CA LEU A 38 0.80 12.85 -0.57
C LEU A 38 1.62 13.95 -1.27
N GLU A 39 1.70 15.14 -0.67
CA GLU A 39 2.51 16.26 -1.19
C GLU A 39 4.01 15.91 -1.23
N MET A 40 4.55 15.32 -0.16
CA MET A 40 5.95 14.86 -0.14
C MET A 40 6.22 13.80 -1.22
N ALA A 41 5.28 12.89 -1.45
CA ALA A 41 5.41 11.88 -2.51
C ALA A 41 5.40 12.51 -3.90
N ASP A 42 4.55 13.52 -4.12
CA ASP A 42 4.49 14.27 -5.37
C ASP A 42 5.79 15.03 -5.64
N GLU A 43 6.30 15.76 -4.65
CA GLU A 43 7.57 16.50 -4.74
C GLU A 43 8.76 15.57 -5.03
N MET A 44 8.77 14.38 -4.42
CA MET A 44 9.88 13.43 -4.54
C MET A 44 9.85 12.61 -5.83
N LEU A 45 8.66 12.18 -6.29
CA LEU A 45 8.53 11.17 -7.35
C LEU A 45 7.91 11.72 -8.64
N GLY A 46 7.20 12.86 -8.58
CA GLY A 46 6.75 13.66 -9.73
C GLY A 46 5.79 12.99 -10.73
N THR A 47 5.37 11.75 -10.49
CA THR A 47 4.48 10.99 -11.39
C THR A 47 3.47 10.21 -10.56
N TRP A 48 2.22 10.20 -10.99
CA TRP A 48 1.17 9.42 -10.37
C TRP A 48 0.47 8.53 -11.39
N VAL A 49 0.19 7.29 -10.99
CA VAL A 49 -0.60 6.35 -11.80
C VAL A 49 -1.80 5.86 -11.01
N ARG A 50 -2.94 5.72 -11.71
CA ARG A 50 -4.10 5.01 -11.19
C ARG A 50 -3.94 3.53 -11.53
N VAL A 51 -4.13 2.66 -10.54
CA VAL A 51 -3.94 1.22 -10.69
C VAL A 51 -5.09 0.44 -10.06
N LEU A 52 -5.22 -0.81 -10.49
CA LEU A 52 -6.07 -1.82 -9.86
C LEU A 52 -5.19 -2.93 -9.28
N LEU A 53 -5.35 -3.18 -7.99
CA LEU A 53 -4.58 -4.14 -7.21
C LEU A 53 -5.39 -5.42 -6.97
N THR A 54 -4.70 -6.56 -6.98
CA THR A 54 -5.27 -7.84 -6.51
C THR A 54 -5.26 -7.92 -4.98
N ARG A 55 -5.92 -8.95 -4.42
CA ARG A 55 -5.85 -9.26 -2.98
C ARG A 55 -4.39 -9.39 -2.53
N GLU A 56 -3.60 -10.18 -3.25
CA GLU A 56 -2.20 -10.46 -2.93
C GLU A 56 -1.36 -9.19 -2.90
N GLU A 57 -1.63 -8.28 -3.84
CA GLU A 57 -0.93 -7.00 -3.92
C GLU A 57 -1.30 -6.07 -2.78
N VAL A 58 -2.59 -6.01 -2.40
CA VAL A 58 -3.03 -5.23 -1.23
C VAL A 58 -2.43 -5.79 0.04
N LEU A 59 -2.44 -7.11 0.23
CA LEU A 59 -1.85 -7.76 1.40
C LEU A 59 -0.32 -7.56 1.47
N GLY A 60 0.34 -7.42 0.32
CA GLY A 60 1.78 -7.18 0.20
C GLY A 60 2.22 -5.72 0.35
N ILE A 61 1.30 -4.76 0.50
CA ILE A 61 1.66 -3.35 0.72
C ILE A 61 2.45 -3.22 2.01
N THR A 62 3.60 -2.56 1.93
CA THR A 62 4.43 -2.23 3.09
C THR A 62 3.84 -1.03 3.82
N LEU A 63 3.64 -1.19 5.12
CA LEU A 63 3.17 -0.16 6.04
C LEU A 63 4.37 0.45 6.79
N PRO A 64 4.45 1.79 6.91
CA PRO A 64 5.43 2.48 7.75
C PRO A 64 5.04 2.37 9.23
N TRP A 65 5.92 2.86 10.11
CA TRP A 65 5.68 2.86 11.56
C TRP A 65 4.31 3.42 11.92
N HIS A 66 3.56 2.72 12.76
CA HIS A 66 2.26 3.19 13.23
C HIS A 66 2.03 2.77 14.68
N LEU A 67 2.05 3.77 15.58
CA LEU A 67 1.71 3.61 16.99
C LEU A 67 0.30 4.14 17.23
N SER A 68 -0.69 3.27 17.01
CA SER A 68 -2.14 3.40 17.21
C SER A 68 -2.68 4.65 17.92
N GLU A 69 -2.48 5.82 17.34
CA GLU A 69 -2.78 7.13 17.94
C GLU A 69 -2.35 7.26 19.43
N GLY A 70 -1.20 6.69 19.79
CA GLY A 70 -0.69 6.65 21.17
C GLY A 70 -1.13 5.44 22.00
N GLY A 71 -1.60 4.38 21.36
CA GLY A 71 -1.95 3.12 22.02
C GLY A 71 -0.75 2.36 22.64
N GLY A 72 -1.06 1.29 23.35
CA GLY A 72 -0.12 0.51 24.17
C GLY A 72 0.93 -0.26 23.37
N PHE A 73 0.73 -0.49 22.07
CA PHE A 73 1.75 -1.09 21.21
C PHE A 73 1.66 -0.62 19.75
N ALA A 74 2.77 -0.73 19.03
CA ALA A 74 2.81 -0.39 17.61
C ALA A 74 2.14 -1.49 16.78
N LEU A 75 1.03 -1.14 16.12
CA LEU A 75 0.37 -2.01 15.13
C LEU A 75 1.33 -2.32 13.97
N VAL A 76 2.17 -1.35 13.61
CA VAL A 76 3.26 -1.53 12.65
C VAL A 76 4.57 -1.11 13.32
N PRO A 77 5.55 -2.01 13.47
CA PRO A 77 6.84 -1.66 14.05
C PRO A 77 7.60 -0.68 13.16
N LYS A 78 8.61 0.00 13.73
CA LYS A 78 9.44 0.97 12.99
C LYS A 78 10.12 0.42 11.74
N THR A 79 10.40 -0.88 11.73
CA THR A 79 11.00 -1.58 10.59
C THR A 79 10.02 -1.83 9.44
N GLY A 80 8.73 -1.55 9.65
CA GLY A 80 7.62 -1.86 8.77
C GLY A 80 7.09 -3.28 8.91
N THR A 81 5.91 -3.49 8.35
CA THR A 81 5.25 -4.79 8.16
C THR A 81 4.32 -4.67 6.96
N THR A 82 3.82 -5.79 6.44
CA THR A 82 2.82 -5.78 5.36
C THR A 82 1.40 -5.64 5.90
N VAL A 83 0.44 -5.25 5.05
CA VAL A 83 -0.99 -5.27 5.41
C VAL A 83 -1.43 -6.65 5.89
N GLY A 84 -0.97 -7.72 5.24
CA GLY A 84 -1.29 -9.09 5.64
C GLY A 84 -0.79 -9.43 7.04
N GLU A 85 0.47 -9.11 7.33
CA GLU A 85 1.06 -9.34 8.66
C GLU A 85 0.38 -8.51 9.76
N ALA A 86 0.06 -7.24 9.49
CA ALA A 86 -0.70 -6.40 10.43
C ALA A 86 -2.11 -6.97 10.69
N ALA A 87 -2.77 -7.49 9.65
CA ALA A 87 -4.07 -8.15 9.81
C ALA A 87 -3.97 -9.44 10.64
N GLU A 88 -2.93 -10.25 10.44
CA GLU A 88 -2.68 -11.44 11.28
C GLU A 88 -2.42 -11.06 12.74
N LEU A 89 -1.64 -10.00 12.99
CA LEU A 89 -1.41 -9.50 14.35
C LEU A 89 -2.73 -9.17 15.04
N VAL A 90 -3.61 -8.38 14.38
CA VAL A 90 -4.93 -8.04 14.93
C VAL A 90 -5.81 -9.28 15.13
N ARG A 91 -5.76 -10.24 14.20
CA ARG A 91 -6.54 -11.47 14.29
C ARG A 91 -6.09 -12.38 15.43
N SER A 92 -4.79 -12.37 15.76
CA SER A 92 -4.21 -13.23 16.79
C SER A 92 -4.64 -12.86 18.22
N ASP A 93 -4.92 -11.59 18.48
CA ASP A 93 -5.37 -11.10 19.79
C ASP A 93 -6.27 -9.84 19.65
N PRO A 94 -7.53 -10.02 19.25
CA PRO A 94 -8.46 -8.90 19.06
C PRO A 94 -8.78 -8.19 20.39
N GLU A 95 -8.79 -8.90 21.52
CA GLU A 95 -9.08 -8.33 22.83
C GLU A 95 -7.95 -7.39 23.31
N ALA A 96 -6.69 -7.77 23.09
CA ALA A 96 -5.57 -6.85 23.35
C ALA A 96 -5.60 -5.65 22.42
N MET A 97 -5.98 -5.83 21.16
CA MET A 97 -6.12 -4.70 20.22
C MET A 97 -7.17 -3.69 20.70
N GLU A 98 -8.33 -4.16 21.16
CA GLU A 98 -9.38 -3.28 21.71
C GLU A 98 -8.96 -2.59 23.01
N ARG A 99 -8.29 -3.33 23.90
CA ARG A 99 -7.87 -2.81 25.21
C ARG A 99 -6.71 -1.82 25.13
N GLU A 100 -5.67 -2.16 24.39
CA GLU A 100 -4.41 -1.41 24.35
C GLU A 100 -4.42 -0.35 23.25
N ASN A 101 -5.15 -0.57 22.14
CA ASN A 101 -5.18 0.31 20.97
C ASN A 101 -6.63 0.68 20.55
N PRO A 102 -7.46 1.23 21.46
CA PRO A 102 -8.90 1.39 21.23
C PRO A 102 -9.25 2.28 20.03
N VAL A 103 -8.47 3.34 19.76
CA VAL A 103 -8.72 4.24 18.62
C VAL A 103 -8.53 3.51 17.28
N CYS A 104 -7.47 2.72 17.14
CA CYS A 104 -7.30 1.88 15.97
C CYS A 104 -8.41 0.84 15.85
N ALA A 105 -8.80 0.19 16.95
CA ALA A 105 -9.87 -0.81 16.95
C ALA A 105 -11.19 -0.20 16.46
N GLU A 106 -11.56 0.99 16.96
CA GLU A 106 -12.73 1.76 16.50
C GLU A 106 -12.65 2.06 14.99
N LYS A 107 -11.48 2.52 14.50
CA LYS A 107 -11.26 2.78 13.06
C LYS A 107 -11.37 1.51 12.22
N LEU A 108 -10.82 0.39 12.69
CA LEU A 108 -10.90 -0.89 11.99
C LEU A 108 -12.36 -1.35 11.88
N ASP A 109 -13.16 -1.28 12.95
CA ASP A 109 -14.58 -1.64 12.89
C ASP A 109 -15.37 -0.74 11.93
N LEU A 110 -15.12 0.57 11.98
CA LEU A 110 -15.72 1.53 11.04
C LEU A 110 -15.43 1.15 9.58
N PHE A 111 -14.17 0.85 9.25
CA PHE A 111 -13.77 0.57 7.87
C PHE A 111 -14.14 -0.83 7.39
N ARG A 112 -14.40 -1.79 8.29
CA ARG A 112 -14.94 -3.11 7.90
C ARG A 112 -16.24 -2.98 7.11
N ARG A 113 -17.05 -1.95 7.38
CA ARG A 113 -18.39 -1.74 6.79
C ARG A 113 -18.47 -0.56 5.83
N SER A 114 -17.41 0.25 5.75
CA SER A 114 -17.39 1.44 4.90
C SER A 114 -17.29 1.08 3.41
N PRO A 115 -17.83 1.88 2.48
CA PRO A 115 -17.59 1.71 1.05
C PRO A 115 -16.09 1.60 0.72
N HIS A 116 -15.73 0.86 -0.33
CA HIS A 116 -14.34 0.87 -0.81
C HIS A 116 -14.00 2.26 -1.32
N SER A 117 -12.83 2.74 -0.92
CA SER A 117 -12.23 3.97 -1.42
C SER A 117 -10.80 3.67 -1.90
N PRO A 118 -10.19 4.54 -2.71
CA PRO A 118 -8.80 4.35 -3.11
C PRO A 118 -7.83 4.29 -1.92
N ILE A 119 -6.74 3.56 -2.12
CA ILE A 119 -5.55 3.63 -1.27
C ILE A 119 -4.45 4.43 -1.96
N TYR A 120 -3.62 5.10 -1.18
CA TYR A 120 -2.60 6.00 -1.68
C TYR A 120 -1.23 5.43 -1.33
N LEU A 121 -0.40 5.25 -2.35
CA LEU A 121 0.84 4.49 -2.27
C LEU A 121 1.97 5.28 -2.92
N SER A 122 3.19 4.85 -2.62
CA SER A 122 4.42 5.29 -3.24
C SER A 122 5.27 4.08 -3.62
N THR A 123 6.15 4.26 -4.59
CA THR A 123 7.14 3.25 -5.00
C THR A 123 8.40 3.25 -4.13
N SER A 124 8.55 4.25 -3.26
CA SER A 124 9.70 4.45 -2.38
C SER A 124 9.30 5.25 -1.14
N PRO A 125 9.97 5.08 0.02
CA PRO A 125 9.64 5.78 1.25
C PRO A 125 9.82 7.30 1.11
N ILE A 126 8.86 8.08 1.60
CA ILE A 126 8.92 9.55 1.63
C ILE A 126 9.82 10.05 2.77
N PRO A 127 10.32 11.30 2.70
CA PRO A 127 11.15 11.91 3.75
C PRO A 127 10.31 12.32 4.99
N HIS A 128 9.76 11.32 5.69
CA HIS A 128 8.92 11.50 6.88
C HIS A 128 9.40 10.59 8.03
N PRO A 129 9.33 11.01 9.31
CA PRO A 129 9.83 10.22 10.44
C PRO A 129 9.33 8.78 10.52
N ASP A 130 8.08 8.53 10.14
CA ASP A 130 7.48 7.19 10.17
C ASP A 130 8.13 6.18 9.21
N TYR A 131 8.90 6.69 8.24
CA TYR A 131 9.58 5.91 7.20
C TYR A 131 11.09 5.80 7.43
N ALA A 132 11.62 6.48 8.46
CA ALA A 132 13.06 6.64 8.66
C ALA A 132 13.77 5.28 8.86
N ASP A 133 13.14 4.39 9.62
CA ASP A 133 13.68 3.07 10.00
C ASP A 133 13.13 1.92 9.13
N LEU A 134 12.35 2.24 8.09
CA LEU A 134 11.69 1.26 7.25
C LEU A 134 12.72 0.42 6.50
N ARG A 135 12.67 -0.92 6.66
CA ARG A 135 13.67 -1.82 6.03
C ARG A 135 13.42 -2.02 4.54
N VAL A 136 12.16 -2.09 4.13
CA VAL A 136 11.77 -2.20 2.73
C VAL A 136 11.77 -0.81 2.11
N ARG A 137 12.63 -0.60 1.10
CA ARG A 137 12.86 0.71 0.48
C ARG A 137 12.30 0.81 -0.94
N SER A 138 11.68 -0.24 -1.45
CA SER A 138 11.11 -0.33 -2.80
C SER A 138 9.87 -1.21 -2.82
N GLY A 139 9.01 -1.03 -3.82
CA GLY A 139 7.73 -1.74 -3.95
C GLY A 139 6.54 -0.85 -3.60
N LEU A 140 5.38 -1.43 -3.27
CA LEU A 140 4.21 -0.66 -2.88
C LEU A 140 4.30 -0.29 -1.40
N ILE A 141 4.51 1.00 -1.12
CA ILE A 141 4.66 1.53 0.23
C ILE A 141 3.51 2.48 0.51
N HIS A 142 2.86 2.28 1.65
CA HIS A 142 1.67 3.01 2.07
C HIS A 142 1.96 4.50 2.32
N LEU A 143 1.05 5.36 1.84
CA LEU A 143 0.94 6.79 2.19
C LEU A 143 -0.35 7.05 2.98
N ASP A 144 -1.48 6.49 2.53
CA ASP A 144 -2.76 6.57 3.22
C ASP A 144 -3.67 5.34 2.95
N GLY A 145 -4.54 5.03 3.92
CA GLY A 145 -5.46 3.89 3.89
C GLY A 145 -5.05 2.67 4.72
N LEU A 146 -4.24 2.85 5.77
CA LEU A 146 -3.74 1.74 6.61
C LEU A 146 -4.90 1.00 7.25
N HIS A 147 -5.72 1.71 8.03
CA HIS A 147 -6.88 1.12 8.70
C HIS A 147 -7.88 0.50 7.72
N ARG A 148 -8.06 1.11 6.53
CA ARG A 148 -8.94 0.58 5.49
C ARG A 148 -8.45 -0.76 4.96
N SER A 149 -7.19 -0.82 4.52
CA SER A 149 -6.60 -2.04 3.96
C SER A 149 -6.54 -3.19 4.98
N VAL A 150 -6.17 -2.91 6.23
CA VAL A 150 -6.19 -3.90 7.32
C VAL A 150 -7.63 -4.35 7.62
N ALA A 151 -8.59 -3.41 7.71
CA ALA A 151 -9.98 -3.76 7.95
C ALA A 151 -10.58 -4.64 6.84
N TRP A 152 -10.26 -4.37 5.57
CA TRP A 152 -10.71 -5.19 4.44
C TRP A 152 -10.11 -6.59 4.45
N ALA A 153 -8.84 -6.71 4.85
CA ALA A 153 -8.18 -8.01 5.04
C ALA A 153 -8.82 -8.81 6.19
N LEU A 154 -9.27 -8.14 7.25
CA LEU A 154 -9.94 -8.76 8.40
C LEU A 154 -11.38 -9.22 8.10
N SER A 155 -12.07 -8.57 7.15
CA SER A 155 -13.48 -8.86 6.83
C SER A 155 -13.68 -9.59 5.50
N ASP A 156 -12.63 -10.18 4.94
CA ASP A 156 -12.63 -10.89 3.65
C ASP A 156 -13.20 -10.08 2.48
N ARG A 157 -13.06 -8.75 2.56
CA ARG A 157 -13.50 -7.81 1.51
C ARG A 157 -12.50 -7.65 0.36
N LEU A 158 -11.42 -8.43 0.40
CA LEU A 158 -10.46 -8.59 -0.68
C LEU A 158 -10.70 -9.94 -1.36
N ALA A 159 -11.83 -10.07 -2.06
CA ALA A 159 -12.17 -11.33 -2.73
C ALA A 159 -11.22 -11.59 -3.93
N PRO A 160 -10.89 -12.86 -4.27
CA PRO A 160 -9.89 -13.18 -5.31
C PRO A 160 -10.16 -12.59 -6.71
N GLY A 161 -11.43 -12.31 -7.04
CA GLY A 161 -11.84 -11.69 -8.30
C GLY A 161 -12.00 -10.17 -8.24
N GLU A 162 -12.00 -9.59 -7.04
CA GLU A 162 -12.15 -8.14 -6.88
C GLU A 162 -10.81 -7.42 -7.10
N ARG A 163 -10.92 -6.13 -7.38
CA ARG A 163 -9.78 -5.25 -7.60
C ARG A 163 -9.94 -4.01 -6.75
N THR A 164 -8.90 -3.68 -6.00
CA THR A 164 -8.85 -2.47 -5.18
C THR A 164 -8.20 -1.36 -5.98
N GLU A 165 -8.87 -0.21 -6.06
CA GLU A 165 -8.31 0.97 -6.69
C GLU A 165 -7.21 1.59 -5.82
N ALA A 166 -6.13 2.03 -6.46
CA ALA A 166 -5.07 2.78 -5.80
C ALA A 166 -4.50 3.89 -6.69
N PHE A 167 -3.94 4.91 -6.05
CA PHE A 167 -3.05 5.89 -6.67
C PHE A 167 -1.63 5.66 -6.17
N VAL A 168 -0.69 5.52 -7.11
CA VAL A 168 0.71 5.23 -6.79
C VAL A 168 1.60 6.36 -7.29
N ALA A 169 2.39 6.92 -6.38
CA ALA A 169 3.45 7.87 -6.71
C ALA A 169 4.72 7.14 -7.19
N GLY A 170 5.32 7.66 -8.26
CA GLY A 170 6.44 7.09 -9.00
C GLY A 170 6.00 6.05 -10.03
N VAL A 171 6.92 5.72 -10.94
CA VAL A 171 6.71 4.67 -11.94
C VAL A 171 7.02 3.33 -11.27
N PRO A 172 6.03 2.45 -11.07
CA PRO A 172 6.33 1.11 -10.60
C PRO A 172 7.23 0.47 -11.64
N GLU A 173 8.33 -0.15 -11.20
CA GLU A 173 9.13 -0.96 -12.10
C GLU A 173 8.16 -1.91 -12.79
N SER A 174 8.02 -1.75 -14.11
CA SER A 174 7.29 -2.71 -14.89
C SER A 174 7.97 -4.02 -14.57
N SER A 175 7.22 -4.96 -14.00
CA SER A 175 7.57 -6.37 -14.12
C SER A 175 7.61 -6.61 -15.62
N SER A 176 8.77 -6.34 -16.23
CA SER A 176 9.08 -6.68 -17.60
C SER A 176 8.65 -8.11 -17.72
N GLU A 177 7.70 -8.36 -18.63
CA GLU A 177 7.36 -9.69 -19.08
C GLU A 177 8.68 -10.47 -19.17
N GLN A 178 8.78 -11.55 -18.39
CA GLN A 178 9.73 -12.59 -18.72
C GLN A 178 9.28 -13.12 -20.08
N GLY A 179 9.74 -12.47 -21.14
CA GLY A 179 9.71 -13.06 -22.46
C GLY A 179 10.36 -14.44 -22.36
N PRO A 180 9.88 -15.43 -23.12
CA PRO A 180 10.47 -16.75 -23.10
C PRO A 180 11.99 -16.64 -23.28
N PRO A 181 12.79 -17.43 -22.53
CA PRO A 181 14.24 -17.37 -22.66
C PRO A 181 14.62 -17.53 -24.14
N PRO A 182 15.61 -16.78 -24.63
CA PRO A 182 16.03 -16.90 -26.01
C PRO A 182 16.33 -18.38 -26.31
N PRO A 183 15.91 -18.90 -27.48
CA PRO A 183 16.22 -20.27 -27.85
C PRO A 183 17.73 -20.48 -27.72
N ARG A 184 18.11 -21.56 -27.04
CA ARG A 184 19.52 -21.92 -26.87
C ARG A 184 20.15 -22.01 -28.28
N PRO A 185 21.35 -21.43 -28.50
CA PRO A 185 22.02 -21.60 -29.78
C PRO A 185 22.27 -23.10 -30.00
N ASP A 186 21.81 -23.60 -31.14
CA ASP A 186 22.10 -24.96 -31.62
C ASP A 186 23.61 -25.12 -31.75
N THR A 187 24.25 -25.65 -30.72
CA THR A 187 25.61 -26.15 -30.77
C THR A 187 25.61 -27.56 -31.34
N ASP A 188 25.17 -27.71 -32.59
CA ASP A 188 25.46 -28.95 -33.33
C ASP A 188 25.33 -28.74 -34.83
N ARG A 189 26.39 -28.19 -35.44
CA ARG A 189 26.72 -28.34 -36.87
C ARG A 189 28.13 -27.84 -37.16
N THR A 190 29.14 -28.43 -36.51
CA THR A 190 30.47 -28.48 -37.12
C THR A 190 30.53 -29.71 -38.01
N GLY A 191 30.25 -29.50 -39.29
CA GLY A 191 30.61 -30.44 -40.34
C GLY A 191 32.12 -30.61 -40.38
N GLY A 192 32.59 -31.82 -40.11
CA GLY A 192 33.96 -32.24 -40.43
C GLY A 192 34.05 -32.61 -41.92
N PRO A 193 35.12 -32.24 -42.64
CA PRO A 193 35.31 -32.62 -44.02
C PRO A 193 35.81 -34.06 -44.16
N ARG A 194 35.46 -34.66 -45.32
CA ARG A 194 35.83 -35.99 -45.82
C ARG A 194 37.35 -36.23 -45.87
N PRO A 195 37.75 -37.51 -45.86
CA PRO A 195 38.62 -38.08 -46.89
C PRO A 195 37.80 -38.86 -47.95
#